data_AF-A0A971HNR0-F1
#
_entry.id   AF-A0A971HNR0-F1
#
_cell.length_a   1.000
_cell.length_b   1.000
_cell.length_c   1.000
_cell.angle_alpha   90.00
_cell.angle_beta   90.00
_cell.angle_gamma   90.00
#
_symmetry.space_group_name_H-M   'P 1'
#
loop_
_entity.id
_entity.type
_entity.pdbx_description
1 polymer ?
#
loop_
_entity_poly.entity_id
_entity_poly.type
_entity_poly.pdbx_seq_one_letter_code
_entity_poly.pdbx_strand_id
1 'polypeptide(L)'
;SRRIELVNRYLRGWLGYFRIADAKGHLERITGWLRRRLRMCLWKQWKRCGTRLRHLRTLGIAENEAWKLARSRKGYWALSNTPQLNRPWTTNTG
;
A
#
# COMPACT_ATOMS: atom_id res chain seq x y z
N SER A 1 -7.69 10.05 1.63
CA SER A 1 -8.34 9.43 0.45
C SER A 1 -9.43 8.47 0.90
N ARG A 2 -10.67 8.96 0.98
CA ARG A 2 -11.85 8.27 1.54
C ARG A 2 -12.08 6.82 1.06
N ARG A 3 -11.73 6.52 -0.20
CA ARG A 3 -11.87 5.16 -0.78
C ARG A 3 -10.96 4.11 -0.12
N ILE A 4 -9.73 4.46 0.25
CA ILE A 4 -8.78 3.51 0.85
C ILE A 4 -9.21 3.16 2.27
N GLU A 5 -9.69 4.16 3.02
CA GLU A 5 -10.17 3.98 4.38
C GLU A 5 -11.40 3.09 4.44
N LEU A 6 -12.34 3.26 3.49
CA LEU A 6 -13.50 2.38 3.36
C LEU A 6 -13.09 0.95 3.06
N VAL A 7 -12.16 0.75 2.11
CA VAL A 7 -11.66 -0.59 1.79
C VAL A 7 -10.88 -1.20 2.95
N ASN A 8 -10.02 -0.43 3.63
CA ASN A 8 -9.30 -0.90 4.81
C ASN A 8 -10.25 -1.22 5.99
N ARG A 9 -11.37 -0.51 6.12
CA ARG A 9 -12.38 -0.77 7.15
C ARG A 9 -13.17 -2.03 6.83
N TYR A 10 -13.63 -2.17 5.58
CA TYR A 10 -14.32 -3.37 5.11
C TYR A 10 -13.43 -4.60 5.24
N LEU A 11 -12.15 -4.48 4.86
CA LEU A 11 -11.20 -5.58 4.98
C LEU A 11 -10.89 -5.97 6.42
N ARG A 12 -10.84 -5.01 7.35
CA ARG A 12 -10.66 -5.31 8.77
C ARG A 12 -11.85 -6.06 9.36
N GLY A 13 -13.08 -5.65 9.01
CA GLY A 13 -14.29 -6.38 9.43
C GLY A 13 -14.36 -7.79 8.84
N TRP A 14 -14.04 -7.91 7.55
CA TRP A 14 -13.98 -9.20 6.86
C TRP A 14 -12.92 -10.12 7.46
N LEU A 15 -11.70 -9.62 7.71
CA LEU A 15 -10.64 -10.36 8.41
C LEU A 15 -11.09 -10.84 9.80
N GLY A 16 -11.86 -10.05 10.54
CA GLY A 16 -12.38 -10.43 11.85
C GLY A 16 -13.35 -11.62 11.79
N TYR A 17 -14.27 -11.62 10.81
CA TYR A 17 -15.23 -12.69 10.59
C TYR A 17 -14.56 -14.01 10.19
N PHE A 18 -13.64 -13.97 9.24
CA PHE A 18 -12.95 -15.18 8.75
C PHE A 18 -11.82 -15.66 9.67
N ARG A 19 -11.35 -14.85 10.62
CA ARG A 19 -10.43 -15.28 11.68
C ARG A 19 -11.08 -16.28 12.63
N ILE A 20 -12.41 -16.24 12.79
CA ILE A 20 -13.19 -17.20 13.58
C ILE A 20 -13.36 -18.52 12.81
N ALA A 21 -13.36 -18.46 11.48
CA ALA A 21 -13.63 -19.60 10.58
C ALA A 21 -12.38 -20.46 10.23
N ASP A 22 -11.28 -20.36 10.98
CA ASP A 22 -10.04 -21.15 10.83
C ASP A 22 -9.32 -21.08 9.45
N ALA A 23 -9.81 -20.25 8.52
CA ALA A 23 -9.28 -20.09 7.16
C ALA A 23 -8.09 -19.11 7.06
N LYS A 24 -7.22 -19.04 8.08
CA LYS A 24 -6.16 -18.01 8.18
C LYS A 24 -5.19 -18.00 6.99
N GLY A 25 -4.67 -19.15 6.58
CA GLY A 25 -3.65 -19.22 5.53
C GLY A 25 -4.14 -18.79 4.14
N HIS A 26 -5.36 -19.18 3.76
CA HIS A 26 -5.93 -18.80 2.47
C HIS A 26 -6.29 -17.31 2.43
N LEU A 27 -6.74 -16.78 3.57
CA LEU A 27 -7.15 -15.39 3.74
C LEU A 27 -5.95 -14.43 3.73
N GLU A 28 -4.82 -14.80 4.34
CA GLU A 28 -3.59 -14.01 4.29
C GLU A 28 -3.10 -13.82 2.85
N ARG A 29 -3.19 -14.87 2.03
CA ARG A 29 -2.85 -14.80 0.60
C ARG A 29 -3.76 -13.83 -0.15
N ILE A 30 -5.08 -13.94 0.04
CA ILE A 30 -6.08 -13.06 -0.61
C ILE A 30 -5.90 -11.61 -0.16
N THR A 31 -5.72 -11.38 1.15
CA THR A 31 -5.55 -10.03 1.69
C THR A 31 -4.21 -9.42 1.29
N GLY A 32 -3.14 -10.20 1.18
CA GLY A 32 -1.87 -9.79 0.60
C GLY A 32 -2.01 -9.34 -0.86
N TRP A 33 -2.69 -10.15 -1.69
CA TRP A 33 -2.98 -9.81 -3.08
C TRP A 33 -3.81 -8.53 -3.19
N LEU A 34 -4.85 -8.39 -2.37
CA LEU A 34 -5.74 -7.23 -2.40
C LEU A 34 -5.05 -5.95 -1.95
N ARG A 35 -4.23 -5.99 -0.88
CA ARG A 35 -3.39 -4.84 -0.46
C ARG A 35 -2.47 -4.39 -1.60
N ARG A 36 -1.87 -5.33 -2.33
CA ARG A 36 -1.03 -5.01 -3.51
C ARG A 36 -1.84 -4.36 -4.63
N ARG A 37 -3.06 -4.85 -4.88
CA ARG A 37 -3.96 -4.27 -5.89
C ARG A 37 -4.37 -2.84 -5.53
N LEU A 38 -4.67 -2.58 -4.25
CA LEU A 38 -4.99 -1.23 -3.75
C LEU A 38 -3.81 -0.27 -3.90
N ARG A 39 -2.58 -0.70 -3.55
CA ARG A 39 -1.36 0.08 -3.79
C ARG A 39 -1.17 0.42 -5.27
N MET A 40 -1.46 -0.52 -6.16
CA MET A 40 -1.39 -0.30 -7.61
C MET A 40 -2.42 0.74 -8.08
N CYS A 41 -3.66 0.65 -7.59
CA CYS A 41 -4.70 1.65 -7.87
C CYS A 41 -4.31 3.05 -7.37
N LEU A 42 -3.69 3.14 -6.19
CA LEU A 42 -3.16 4.40 -5.65
C LEU A 42 -2.06 4.98 -6.53
N TRP A 43 -1.12 4.14 -6.96
CA TRP A 43 -0.05 4.56 -7.85
C TRP A 43 -0.58 5.06 -9.19
N LYS A 44 -1.63 4.43 -9.73
CA LYS A 44 -2.33 4.88 -10.94
C LYS A 44 -3.08 6.20 -10.73
N GLN A 45 -3.61 6.44 -9.53
CA GLN A 45 -4.25 7.71 -9.17
C GLN A 45 -3.23 8.85 -9.13
N TRP A 46 -1.99 8.57 -8.71
CA TRP A 46 -0.90 9.55 -8.68
C TRP A 46 -0.24 9.69 -10.05
N LYS A 47 -0.88 10.43 -10.96
CA LYS A 47 -0.36 10.66 -12.31
C LYS A 47 0.88 11.56 -12.35
N ARG A 48 0.94 12.59 -11.49
CA ARG A 48 2.02 13.59 -11.49
C ARG A 48 3.12 13.24 -10.50
N CYS A 49 4.38 13.44 -10.90
CA CYS A 49 5.55 13.20 -10.03
C CYS A 49 5.51 14.01 -8.73
N GLY A 50 5.07 15.28 -8.78
CA GLY A 50 4.92 16.11 -7.59
C GLY A 50 3.89 15.56 -6.59
N THR A 51 2.79 14.98 -7.08
CA THR A 51 1.77 14.32 -6.23
C THR A 51 2.31 13.04 -5.62
N ARG A 52 3.08 12.24 -6.39
CA ARG A 52 3.76 11.04 -5.87
C ARG A 52 4.71 11.40 -4.74
N LEU A 53 5.58 12.39 -4.95
CA LEU A 53 6.52 12.86 -3.93
C LEU A 53 5.83 13.35 -2.67
N ARG A 54 4.77 14.16 -2.80
CA ARG A 54 4.00 14.64 -1.64
C ARG A 54 3.47 13.48 -0.81
N HIS A 55 2.84 12.49 -1.44
CA HIS A 55 2.32 11.32 -0.73
C HIS A 55 3.43 10.42 -0.17
N LEU A 56 4.53 10.21 -0.89
CA LEU A 56 5.67 9.42 -0.41
C LEU A 56 6.35 10.07 0.81
N ARG A 57 6.43 11.40 0.85
CA ARG A 57 6.89 12.15 2.03
C ARG A 57 5.92 11.99 3.21
N THR A 58 4.61 12.07 2.96
CA THR A 58 3.60 11.80 4.01
C THR A 58 3.67 10.36 4.53
N LEU A 59 4.15 9.42 3.71
CA LEU A 59 4.40 8.03 4.10
C LEU A 59 5.74 7.84 4.87
N GLY A 60 6.51 8.90 5.10
CA GLY A 60 7.79 8.82 5.83
C GLY A 60 8.93 8.20 5.03
N ILE A 61 8.83 8.14 3.70
CA ILE A 61 9.91 7.64 2.84
C ILE A 61 10.95 8.75 2.66
N ALA A 62 12.23 8.41 2.85
CA ALA A 62 13.34 9.33 2.66
C ALA A 62 13.28 10.01 1.28
N GLU A 63 13.55 11.32 1.26
CA GLU A 63 13.49 12.19 0.08
C GLU A 63 14.16 11.57 -1.16
N ASN A 64 15.37 11.05 -1.02
CA ASN A 64 16.14 10.42 -2.10
C ASN A 64 15.45 9.17 -2.67
N GLU A 65 14.89 8.33 -1.80
CA GLU A 65 14.17 7.12 -2.21
C GLU A 65 12.81 7.45 -2.83
N ALA A 66 12.14 8.49 -2.31
CA ALA A 66 10.89 8.99 -2.87
C ALA A 66 11.09 9.50 -4.31
N TRP A 67 12.19 10.21 -4.58
CA TRP A 67 12.55 10.66 -5.94
C TRP A 67 12.81 9.51 -6.90
N LYS A 68 13.57 8.50 -6.47
CA LYS A 68 13.82 7.28 -7.27
C LYS A 68 12.51 6.56 -7.63
N LEU A 69 11.59 6.43 -6.67
CA LEU A 69 10.29 5.80 -6.89
C LEU A 69 9.39 6.65 -7.80
N ALA A 70 9.31 7.96 -7.57
CA ALA A 70 8.45 8.85 -8.32
C ALA A 70 8.82 8.91 -9.81
N ARG A 71 10.13 8.91 -10.12
CA ARG A 71 10.70 8.91 -11.47
C ARG A 71 10.86 7.51 -12.09
N SER A 72 10.54 6.45 -11.37
CA SER A 72 10.70 5.08 -11.86
C SER A 72 9.83 4.83 -13.09
N ARG A 73 10.42 4.23 -14.14
CA ARG A 73 9.71 3.75 -15.34
C ARG A 73 9.10 2.36 -15.17
N LYS A 74 9.22 1.75 -13.99
CA LYS A 74 8.64 0.42 -13.70
C LYS A 74 7.11 0.49 -13.79
N GLY A 75 6.50 -0.59 -14.28
CA GLY A 75 5.03 -0.69 -14.35
C GLY A 75 4.38 -0.62 -12.96
N TYR A 76 3.11 -0.17 -12.91
CA TYR A 76 2.37 0.05 -11.66
C TYR A 76 2.34 -1.17 -10.73
N TRP A 77 2.28 -2.38 -11.29
CA TRP A 77 2.28 -3.63 -10.54
C TRP A 77 3.65 -4.02 -9.95
N ALA A 78 4.74 -3.63 -10.61
CA ALA A 78 6.09 -3.84 -10.10
C ALA A 78 6.39 -2.86 -8.96
N LEU A 79 5.94 -1.59 -9.10
CA LEU A 79 6.08 -0.58 -8.06
C LEU A 79 5.28 -0.91 -6.79
N SER A 80 4.10 -1.52 -6.90
CA SER A 80 3.28 -1.90 -5.74
C SER A 80 3.87 -3.01 -4.86
N ASN A 81 4.97 -3.64 -5.29
CA ASN A 81 5.73 -4.66 -4.54
C ASN A 81 7.09 -4.16 -4.04
N THR A 82 7.41 -2.88 -4.25
CA THR A 82 8.69 -2.36 -3.79
C THR A 82 8.74 -2.33 -2.26
N PRO A 83 9.87 -2.69 -1.64
CA PRO A 83 9.99 -2.75 -0.19
C PRO A 83 9.69 -1.41 0.48
N GLN A 84 9.96 -0.29 -0.20
CA GLN A 84 9.61 1.06 0.26
C GLN A 84 8.09 1.28 0.41
N LEU A 85 7.26 0.64 -0.43
CA LEU A 85 5.79 0.71 -0.39
C LEU A 85 5.16 -0.47 0.38
N ASN A 86 5.93 -1.53 0.64
CA ASN A 86 5.50 -2.69 1.42
C ASN A 86 5.88 -2.60 2.90
N ARG A 87 6.51 -1.50 3.32
CA ARG A 87 6.77 -1.25 4.74
C ARG A 87 5.44 -1.19 5.50
N PRO A 88 5.27 -1.98 6.57
CA PRO A 88 4.17 -1.76 7.48
C PRO A 88 4.30 -0.34 8.07
N TRP A 89 3.17 0.28 8.40
CA TRP A 89 3.08 1.61 9.00
C TRP A 89 3.60 1.56 10.45
N THR A 90 4.87 1.23 10.65
CA THR A 90 5.52 1.20 11.95
C THR A 90 6.52 2.33 11.97
N THR A 91 6.14 3.35 12.75
CA THR A 91 6.97 4.46 13.20
C THR A 91 8.32 3.93 13.67
N ASN A 92 9.37 4.34 12.96
CA ASN A 92 10.69 4.44 13.56
C ASN A 92 10.62 5.68 14.46
N THR A 93 10.52 5.47 15.77
CA THR A 93 10.70 6.53 16.77
C THR A 93 11.27 5.85 18.01
N GLY A 94 12.54 6.15 18.32
CA GLY A 94 13.18 5.93 19.63
C GLY A 94 13.45 4.49 19.98
#